data_AF-A0A8H3DB89-F1
#
_entry.id   AF-A0A8H3DB89-F1
#
_cell.length_a   1.000
_cell.length_b   1.000
_cell.length_c   1.000
_cell.angle_alpha   90.00
_cell.angle_beta   90.00
_cell.angle_gamma   90.00
#
_symmetry.space_group_name_H-M   'P 1'
#
loop_
_entity.id
_entity.type
_entity.pdbx_description
1 polymer ?
#
loop_
_entity_poly.entity_id
_entity_poly.type
_entity_poly.pdbx_seq_one_letter_code
_entity_poly.pdbx_strand_id
1 'polypeptide(L)'
;MFAEPLLRAQDRAVKSKSPLRKFLWRKRVWFESTFGLSVMEPWERNMVLTFFFIAWMLLTVACYRTLPNTLKFWSERTMFYLHGNETDTTARVLGGQTFSLGSS
;
A
#
# COMPACT_ATOMS: atom_id res chain seq x y z
N MET A 1 4.68 -33.93 -16.91
CA MET A 1 5.98 -34.16 -16.25
C MET A 1 6.41 -33.02 -15.28
N PHE A 2 5.85 -31.80 -15.36
CA PHE A 2 6.27 -30.63 -14.55
C PHE A 2 5.64 -30.49 -13.14
N ALA A 3 4.61 -31.28 -12.80
CA ALA A 3 3.93 -31.19 -11.49
C ALA A 3 4.65 -31.96 -10.36
N GLU A 4 5.47 -32.95 -10.72
CA GLU A 4 6.24 -33.80 -9.80
C GLU A 4 7.10 -32.99 -8.79
N PRO A 5 7.93 -32.01 -9.21
CA PRO A 5 8.73 -31.23 -8.26
C PRO A 5 7.87 -30.33 -7.37
N LEU A 6 6.74 -29.82 -7.87
CA LEU A 6 5.84 -28.94 -7.12
C LEU A 6 5.08 -29.70 -6.04
N LEU A 7 4.60 -30.91 -6.35
CA LEU A 7 3.94 -31.80 -5.38
C LEU A 7 4.88 -32.18 -4.24
N ARG A 8 6.13 -32.56 -4.57
CA ARG A 8 7.14 -32.87 -3.54
C ARG A 8 7.51 -31.64 -2.70
N ALA A 9 7.55 -30.44 -3.30
CA ALA A 9 7.78 -29.20 -2.58
C ALA A 9 6.60 -28.82 -1.67
N GLN A 10 5.37 -29.09 -2.11
CA GLN A 10 4.15 -28.91 -1.33
C GLN A 10 4.15 -29.79 -0.09
N ASP A 11 4.46 -31.07 -0.24
CA ASP A 11 4.52 -32.01 0.90
C ASP A 11 5.58 -31.58 1.93
N ARG A 12 6.74 -31.09 1.46
CA ARG A 12 7.81 -30.56 2.32
C ARG A 12 7.40 -29.29 3.06
N ALA A 13 6.64 -28.41 2.40
CA ALA A 13 6.17 -27.16 2.98
C ALA A 13 5.07 -27.38 4.03
N VAL A 14 4.11 -28.26 3.76
CA VAL A 14 3.02 -28.62 4.67
C VAL A 14 3.53 -29.37 5.90
N LYS A 15 4.52 -30.28 5.72
CA LYS A 15 5.15 -31.04 6.82
C LYS A 15 6.07 -30.19 7.71
N SER A 16 6.31 -28.93 7.36
CA SER A 16 7.06 -27.98 8.19
C SER A 16 6.37 -27.67 9.51
N LYS A 17 7.10 -27.70 10.64
CA LYS A 17 6.62 -27.13 11.91
C LYS A 17 6.79 -25.60 11.99
N SER A 18 7.67 -25.01 11.19
CA SER A 18 7.95 -23.56 11.22
C SER A 18 6.82 -22.74 10.57
N PRO A 19 6.28 -21.71 11.26
CA PRO A 19 5.20 -20.86 10.74
C PRO A 19 5.66 -19.99 9.56
N LEU A 20 6.91 -19.50 9.58
CA LEU A 20 7.49 -18.69 8.49
C LEU A 20 7.52 -19.47 7.17
N ARG A 21 7.90 -20.76 7.21
CA ARG A 21 7.96 -21.60 6.01
C ARG A 21 6.58 -21.86 5.42
N LYS A 22 5.55 -22.00 6.26
CA LYS A 22 4.14 -22.12 5.80
C LYS A 22 3.64 -20.83 5.16
N PHE A 23 3.99 -19.68 5.73
CA PHE A 23 3.61 -18.38 5.19
C PHE A 23 4.26 -18.12 3.84
N LEU A 24 5.57 -18.33 3.72
CA LEU A 24 6.30 -18.18 2.46
C LEU A 24 5.77 -19.12 1.39
N TRP A 25 5.44 -20.37 1.74
CA TRP A 25 4.81 -21.31 0.82
C TRP A 25 3.46 -20.80 0.30
N ARG A 26 2.60 -20.31 1.21
CA ARG A 26 1.29 -19.76 0.82
C ARG A 26 1.43 -18.54 -0.10
N LYS A 27 2.37 -17.64 0.20
CA LYS A 27 2.64 -16.46 -0.63
C LYS A 27 3.19 -16.84 -2.01
N ARG A 28 4.07 -17.84 -2.06
CA ARG A 28 4.60 -18.38 -3.32
C ARG A 28 3.48 -18.99 -4.17
N VAL A 29 2.63 -19.84 -3.59
CA VAL A 29 1.52 -20.47 -4.33
C VAL A 29 0.54 -19.41 -4.84
N TRP A 30 0.18 -18.44 -3.99
CA TRP A 30 -0.69 -17.34 -4.42
C TRP A 30 -0.11 -16.55 -5.59
N PHE A 31 1.18 -16.24 -5.54
CA PHE A 31 1.89 -15.55 -6.61
C PHE A 31 1.98 -16.40 -7.90
N GLU A 32 2.27 -17.70 -7.78
CA GLU A 32 2.29 -18.63 -8.93
C GLU A 32 0.90 -18.76 -9.57
N SER A 33 -0.18 -18.72 -8.79
CA SER A 33 -1.56 -18.75 -9.28
C SER A 33 -2.00 -17.44 -9.96
N THR A 34 -1.70 -16.28 -9.37
CA THR A 34 -2.14 -14.98 -9.92
C THR A 34 -1.53 -14.68 -11.29
N PHE A 35 -0.27 -15.07 -11.50
CA PHE A 35 0.44 -14.81 -12.76
C PHE A 35 0.38 -15.97 -13.76
N GLY A 36 -0.32 -17.08 -13.44
CA GLY A 36 -0.39 -18.25 -14.33
C GLY A 36 0.97 -18.89 -14.63
N LEU A 37 1.96 -18.69 -13.75
CA LEU A 37 3.36 -19.13 -13.95
C LEU A 37 3.51 -20.65 -13.94
N SER A 38 2.43 -21.39 -13.63
CA SER A 38 2.38 -22.85 -13.68
C SER A 38 2.26 -23.41 -15.09
N VAL A 39 1.81 -22.61 -16.06
CA VAL A 39 1.55 -23.06 -17.44
C VAL A 39 2.66 -22.62 -18.41
N MET A 40 3.38 -21.55 -18.08
CA MET A 40 4.46 -21.01 -18.91
C MET A 40 5.72 -21.87 -18.89
N GLU A 41 6.48 -21.82 -19.99
CA GLU A 41 7.78 -22.46 -20.06
C GLU A 41 8.76 -21.84 -19.05
N PRO A 42 9.76 -22.61 -18.56
CA PRO A 42 10.68 -22.13 -17.53
C PRO A 42 11.44 -20.85 -17.93
N TRP A 43 11.71 -20.68 -19.22
CA TRP A 43 12.43 -19.52 -19.74
C TRP A 43 11.52 -18.28 -19.84
N GLU A 44 10.27 -18.43 -20.32
CA GLU A 44 9.27 -17.35 -20.41
C GLU A 44 8.94 -16.79 -19.04
N ARG A 45 8.76 -17.69 -18.06
CA ARG A 45 8.56 -17.33 -16.65
C ARG A 45 9.67 -16.39 -16.16
N ASN A 46 10.92 -16.67 -16.52
CA ASN A 46 12.04 -15.86 -16.05
C ASN A 46 12.03 -14.46 -16.68
N MET A 47 11.64 -14.32 -17.95
CA MET A 47 11.49 -13.01 -18.61
C MET A 47 10.35 -12.18 -18.01
N VAL A 48 9.18 -12.79 -17.76
CA VAL A 48 8.04 -12.07 -17.15
C VAL A 48 8.42 -11.57 -15.75
N LEU A 49 9.12 -12.39 -14.96
CA LEU A 49 9.57 -12.00 -13.63
C LEU A 49 10.56 -10.83 -13.68
N THR A 50 11.53 -10.83 -14.61
CA THR A 50 12.47 -9.72 -14.72
C THR A 50 11.78 -8.42 -15.08
N PHE A 51 10.86 -8.42 -16.05
CA PHE A 51 10.07 -7.23 -16.38
C PHE A 51 9.24 -6.73 -15.20
N PHE A 52 8.58 -7.66 -14.49
CA PHE A 52 7.80 -7.31 -13.30
C PHE A 52 8.68 -6.70 -12.19
N PHE A 53 9.85 -7.29 -11.93
CA PHE A 53 10.81 -6.74 -10.95
C PHE A 53 11.32 -5.37 -11.37
N ILE A 54 11.64 -5.16 -12.64
CA ILE A 54 12.07 -3.84 -13.15
C ILE A 54 10.94 -2.82 -12.97
N ALA A 55 9.71 -3.15 -13.39
CA ALA A 55 8.56 -2.26 -13.23
C ALA A 55 8.29 -1.94 -11.75
N TRP A 56 8.38 -2.94 -10.87
CA TRP A 56 8.23 -2.75 -9.43
C TRP A 56 9.33 -1.86 -8.85
N MET A 57 10.59 -2.07 -9.25
CA MET A 57 11.71 -1.21 -8.85
C MET A 57 11.50 0.22 -9.30
N LEU A 58 11.12 0.45 -10.57
CA LEU A 58 10.81 1.78 -11.07
C LEU A 58 9.66 2.43 -10.28
N LEU A 59 8.61 1.67 -9.97
CA LEU A 59 7.47 2.16 -9.19
C LEU A 59 7.91 2.53 -7.77
N THR A 60 8.72 1.70 -7.11
CA THR A 60 9.23 2.03 -5.77
C THR A 60 10.11 3.27 -5.78
N VAL A 61 11.03 3.40 -6.75
CA VAL A 61 11.86 4.60 -6.92
C VAL A 61 10.99 5.84 -7.18
N ALA A 62 10.01 5.74 -8.07
CA ALA A 62 9.06 6.81 -8.35
C ALA A 62 8.27 7.18 -7.10
N CYS A 63 7.84 6.20 -6.31
CA CYS A 63 7.14 6.40 -5.05
C CYS A 63 8.02 7.14 -4.05
N TYR A 64 9.24 6.65 -3.77
CA TYR A 64 10.18 7.32 -2.85
C TYR A 64 10.53 8.75 -3.27
N ARG A 65 10.63 9.01 -4.58
CA ARG A 65 10.97 10.33 -5.09
C ARG A 65 9.76 11.29 -5.14
N THR A 66 8.58 10.78 -5.44
CA THR A 66 7.39 11.61 -5.72
C THR A 66 6.53 11.81 -4.47
N LEU A 67 6.40 10.77 -3.64
CA LEU A 67 5.54 10.75 -2.46
C LEU A 67 5.88 11.83 -1.40
N PRO A 68 7.14 12.14 -1.06
CA PRO A 68 7.42 13.21 -0.11
C PRO A 68 7.05 14.60 -0.66
N ASN A 69 7.21 14.81 -1.98
CA ASN A 69 6.90 16.08 -2.63
C ASN A 69 5.39 16.31 -2.68
N THR A 70 4.61 15.28 -3.01
CA THR A 70 3.15 15.37 -3.03
C THR A 70 2.58 15.47 -1.61
N LEU A 71 3.11 14.73 -0.63
CA LEU A 71 2.65 14.81 0.76
C LEU A 71 2.73 16.22 1.35
N LYS A 72 3.81 16.97 1.08
CA LYS A 72 3.94 18.36 1.53
C LYS A 72 2.81 19.23 0.98
N PHE A 73 2.59 19.14 -0.33
CA PHE A 73 1.54 19.88 -1.02
C PHE A 73 0.12 19.56 -0.50
N TRP A 74 -0.16 18.29 -0.21
CA TRP A 74 -1.43 17.90 0.39
C TRP A 74 -1.54 18.40 1.83
N SER A 75 -0.46 18.33 2.62
CA SER A 75 -0.46 18.75 4.02
C SER A 75 -0.74 20.25 4.19
N GLU A 76 -0.16 21.10 3.34
CA GLU A 76 -0.40 22.55 3.36
C GLU A 76 -1.87 22.89 3.07
N ARG A 77 -2.48 22.18 2.12
CA ARG A 77 -3.89 22.36 1.78
C ARG A 77 -4.81 21.84 2.87
N THR A 78 -4.54 20.66 3.43
CA THR A 78 -5.34 20.12 4.55
C THR A 78 -5.25 21.02 5.76
N MET A 79 -4.10 21.65 6.03
CA MET A 79 -3.93 22.60 7.13
C MET A 79 -4.83 23.84 6.95
N PHE A 80 -4.97 24.37 5.73
CA PHE A 80 -5.91 25.46 5.45
C PHE A 80 -7.36 25.08 5.78
N TYR A 81 -7.80 23.87 5.41
CA TYR A 81 -9.16 23.41 5.71
C TYR A 81 -9.38 23.06 7.19
N LEU A 82 -8.34 22.58 7.89
CA LEU A 82 -8.44 22.28 9.32
C LEU A 82 -8.49 23.54 10.18
N HIS A 83 -7.62 24.52 9.90
CA HIS A 83 -7.49 25.74 10.70
C HIS A 83 -8.53 26.81 10.36
N GLY A 84 -9.08 26.81 9.14
CA GLY A 84 -10.10 27.79 8.73
C GLY A 84 -11.36 27.78 9.60
N ASN A 85 -11.78 26.60 10.07
CA ASN A 85 -12.95 26.47 10.96
C ASN A 85 -12.68 26.95 12.40
N GLU A 86 -11.44 26.86 12.88
CA GLU A 86 -11.09 27.37 14.21
C GLU A 86 -11.10 28.89 14.21
N THR A 87 -10.54 29.56 13.20
CA THR A 87 -10.57 31.03 13.12
C THR A 87 -11.98 31.61 13.06
N ASP A 88 -12.92 31.01 12.32
CA ASP A 88 -14.30 31.49 12.25
C ASP A 88 -15.08 31.20 13.54
N THR A 89 -14.84 30.05 14.18
CA THR A 89 -15.52 29.70 15.44
C THR A 89 -14.96 30.50 16.60
N THR A 90 -13.64 30.70 16.67
CA THR A 90 -12.98 31.54 17.67
C THR A 90 -13.29 33.02 17.43
N ALA A 91 -13.36 33.51 16.19
CA ALA A 91 -13.82 34.88 15.91
C ALA A 91 -15.30 35.08 16.24
N ARG A 92 -16.17 34.07 16.03
CA ARG A 92 -17.57 34.09 16.47
C ARG A 92 -17.72 33.98 17.99
N VAL A 93 -16.86 33.24 18.67
CA VAL A 93 -16.86 33.12 20.15
C VAL A 93 -16.29 34.38 20.80
N LEU A 94 -15.20 34.95 20.24
CA LEU A 94 -14.62 36.22 20.68
C LEU A 94 -15.50 37.42 20.31
N GLY A 95 -16.21 37.37 19.17
CA GLY A 95 -17.22 38.33 18.75
C GLY A 95 -18.62 38.07 19.32
N GLY A 96 -18.78 37.02 20.12
CA GLY A 96 -20.06 36.50 20.60
C GLY A 96 -20.47 36.98 22.00
N GLN A 97 -19.78 37.94 22.60
CA GLN A 97 -20.12 38.47 23.94
C GLN A 97 -20.46 39.97 23.96
N THR A 98 -20.56 40.66 22.82
CA THR A 98 -20.88 42.10 22.78
C THR A 98 -22.03 42.43 21.84
N PHE A 99 -23.20 41.82 22.02
CA PHE A 99 -24.47 42.49 21.69
C PHE A 99 -25.61 41.94 22.55
N SER A 100 -25.52 42.19 23.86
CA SER A 100 -26.68 42.20 24.76
C SER A 100 -26.85 43.63 25.28
N LEU A 101 -27.64 44.42 24.56
CA LEU A 101 -28.36 45.58 25.06
C LEU A 101 -29.80 45.30 24.58
N GLY A 102 -30.77 44.87 25.38
CA GLY A 102 -30.97 45.19 26.78
C GLY A 102 -31.39 46.64 26.92
N SER A 103 -32.62 46.98 26.50
CA SER A 103 -33.58 47.83 27.23
C SER A 103 -34.65 48.43 26.31
N SER A 104 -35.90 48.20 26.75
CA SER A 104 -37.08 49.08 26.68
C SER A 104 -37.81 49.29 25.34
#